data_AF-A0A7V5UKR8-F1
#
_entry.id   AF-A0A7V5UKR8-F1
#
_cell.length_a   1.000
_cell.length_b   1.000
_cell.length_c   1.000
_cell.angle_alpha   90.00
_cell.angle_beta   90.00
_cell.angle_gamma   90.00
#
_symmetry.space_group_name_H-M   'P 1'
#
loop_
_entity.id
_entity.type
_entity.pdbx_description
1 polymer ?
#
loop_
_entity_poly.entity_id
_entity_poly.type
_entity_poly.pdbx_seq_one_letter_code
_entity_poly.pdbx_strand_id
1 'polypeptide(L)'
;MGKRGPPPKPTARLKLTGSRLLYDRKNEPHVVPGRPECPSWLVGEEREMFEKLCGMMESIPGLLTPADAHALGHLAQSLVEYKVARRKAMKHLYSSGASPNRVSPYMVAAREAWNRCRVGFGQFGMTPSDRASLGMAANNAPPTGKMIKLGINA
;
A
#
# COMPACT_ATOMS: atom_id res chain seq x y z
N MET A 1 -11.73 -21.37 13.19
CA MET A 1 -11.15 -22.33 12.22
C MET A 1 -10.25 -21.55 11.25
N GLY A 2 -8.93 -21.53 11.47
CA GLY A 2 -8.00 -20.92 10.52
C GLY A 2 -7.94 -21.76 9.24
N LYS A 3 -8.13 -21.15 8.07
CA LYS A 3 -7.98 -21.87 6.79
C LYS A 3 -6.54 -22.36 6.68
N ARG A 4 -6.32 -23.67 6.77
CA ARG A 4 -5.00 -24.28 6.62
C ARG A 4 -4.56 -24.21 5.15
N GLY A 5 -3.32 -23.78 4.92
CA GLY A 5 -2.70 -23.70 3.59
C GLY A 5 -2.28 -22.27 3.20
N PRO A 6 -1.40 -22.12 2.19
CA PRO A 6 -1.03 -20.81 1.66
C PRO A 6 -2.27 -20.00 1.24
N PRO A 7 -2.21 -18.65 1.33
CA PRO A 7 -3.32 -17.81 0.93
C PRO A 7 -3.73 -18.11 -0.52
N PRO A 8 -5.03 -18.06 -0.81
CA PRO A 8 -5.57 -18.35 -2.13
C PRO A 8 -4.94 -17.43 -3.20
N LYS A 9 -4.35 -18.00 -4.26
CA LYS A 9 -3.84 -17.22 -5.41
C LYS A 9 -4.99 -16.48 -6.12
N PRO A 10 -4.86 -15.19 -6.49
CA PRO A 10 -5.94 -14.44 -7.14
C PRO A 10 -6.42 -15.04 -8.46
N THR A 11 -7.70 -14.85 -8.81
CA THR A 11 -8.32 -15.43 -10.02
C THR A 11 -7.65 -14.92 -11.29
N ALA A 12 -7.27 -13.63 -11.34
CA ALA A 12 -6.53 -13.04 -12.46
C ALA A 12 -5.22 -13.79 -12.75
N ARG A 13 -4.49 -14.16 -11.69
CA ARG A 13 -3.25 -14.95 -11.80
C ARG A 13 -3.53 -16.38 -12.27
N LEU A 14 -4.59 -17.01 -11.76
CA LEU A 14 -4.97 -18.36 -12.17
C LEU A 14 -5.34 -18.43 -13.66
N LYS A 15 -6.05 -17.40 -14.18
CA LYS A 15 -6.36 -17.24 -15.61
C LYS A 15 -5.09 -17.18 -16.47
N LEU A 16 -4.14 -16.31 -16.10
CA LEU A 16 -2.85 -16.19 -16.82
C LEU A 16 -2.07 -17.51 -16.84
N THR A 17 -2.11 -18.27 -15.75
CA THR A 17 -1.38 -19.55 -15.64
C THR A 17 -2.14 -20.75 -16.20
N GLY A 18 -3.40 -20.60 -16.65
CA GLY A 18 -4.23 -21.71 -17.13
C GLY A 18 -4.56 -22.77 -16.06
N SER A 19 -4.61 -22.38 -14.78
CA SER A 19 -4.81 -23.33 -13.68
C SER A 19 -6.26 -23.81 -13.58
N ARG A 20 -6.46 -25.12 -13.35
CA ARG A 20 -7.80 -25.71 -13.11
C ARG A 20 -8.48 -25.19 -11.85
N LEU A 21 -7.72 -24.63 -10.90
CA LEU A 21 -8.28 -24.01 -9.68
C LEU A 21 -9.19 -22.80 -9.99
N LEU A 22 -9.16 -22.29 -11.23
CA LEU A 22 -10.04 -21.23 -11.70
C LEU A 22 -11.53 -21.60 -11.59
N TYR A 23 -11.89 -22.86 -11.87
CA TYR A 23 -13.29 -23.29 -11.94
C TYR A 23 -13.98 -23.26 -10.56
N ASP A 24 -13.21 -23.39 -9.49
CA ASP A 24 -13.69 -23.34 -8.10
C ASP A 24 -13.76 -21.90 -7.55
N ARG A 25 -13.20 -20.91 -8.27
CA ARG A 25 -13.09 -19.51 -7.85
C ARG A 25 -14.12 -18.64 -8.58
N LYS A 26 -15.38 -18.69 -8.13
CA LYS A 26 -16.49 -17.94 -8.76
C LYS A 26 -16.81 -16.60 -8.08
N ASN A 27 -16.49 -16.43 -6.80
CA ASN A 27 -16.90 -15.27 -5.98
C ASN A 27 -15.71 -14.50 -5.39
N GLU A 28 -14.69 -14.17 -6.20
CA GLU A 28 -13.65 -13.25 -5.71
C GLU A 28 -14.24 -11.82 -5.64
N PRO A 29 -14.04 -11.09 -4.53
CA PRO A 29 -14.48 -9.70 -4.43
C PRO A 29 -13.73 -8.85 -5.45
N HIS A 30 -14.48 -8.14 -6.29
CA HIS A 30 -13.94 -7.18 -7.23
C HIS A 30 -14.11 -5.79 -6.63
N VAL A 31 -13.00 -5.13 -6.33
CA VAL A 31 -13.02 -3.75 -5.83
C VAL A 31 -12.78 -2.82 -7.02
N VAL A 32 -13.61 -1.79 -7.15
CA VAL A 32 -13.44 -0.78 -8.20
C VAL A 32 -12.21 0.08 -7.86
N PRO A 33 -11.26 0.26 -8.79
CA PRO A 33 -10.16 1.19 -8.60
C PRO A 33 -10.66 2.59 -8.29
N GLY A 34 -10.04 3.24 -7.31
CA GLY A 34 -10.42 4.59 -6.90
C GLY A 34 -9.61 5.06 -5.72
N ARG A 35 -9.43 6.38 -5.64
CA ARG A 35 -8.77 7.01 -4.50
C ARG A 35 -9.61 6.80 -3.23
N PRO A 36 -9.02 6.28 -2.13
CA PRO A 36 -9.72 6.17 -0.87
C PRO A 36 -9.95 7.53 -0.23
N GLU A 37 -11.09 7.69 0.43
CA GLU A 37 -11.36 8.86 1.25
C GLU A 37 -10.52 8.82 2.53
N CYS A 38 -10.05 9.99 2.96
CA CYS A 38 -9.30 10.10 4.22
C CYS A 38 -10.21 9.73 5.40
N PRO A 39 -9.84 8.75 6.23
CA PRO A 39 -10.62 8.39 7.41
C PRO A 39 -10.81 9.57 8.36
N SER A 40 -12.00 9.69 8.95
CA SER A 40 -12.38 10.80 9.83
C SER A 40 -11.53 10.94 11.10
N TRP A 41 -10.86 9.87 11.51
CA TRP A 41 -10.00 9.85 12.70
C TRP A 41 -8.57 10.35 12.45
N LEU A 42 -8.16 10.55 11.18
CA LEU A 42 -6.87 11.18 10.87
C LEU A 42 -6.97 12.69 10.99
N VAL A 43 -6.06 13.26 11.76
CA VAL A 43 -6.00 14.71 12.00
C VAL A 43 -4.57 15.26 11.87
N GLY A 44 -4.46 16.55 11.54
CA GLY A 44 -3.18 17.26 11.47
C GLY A 44 -2.17 16.62 10.50
N GLU A 45 -0.96 16.37 11.00
CA GLU A 45 0.17 15.86 10.20
C GLU A 45 -0.10 14.46 9.63
N GLU A 46 -0.92 13.64 10.29
CA GLU A 46 -1.30 12.30 9.81
C GLU A 46 -2.14 12.38 8.54
N ARG A 47 -3.10 13.32 8.52
CA ARG A 47 -3.95 13.57 7.34
C ARG A 47 -3.12 14.06 6.15
N GLU A 48 -2.20 14.99 6.37
CA GLU A 48 -1.31 15.43 5.29
C GLU A 48 -0.45 14.30 4.75
N MET A 49 0.03 13.41 5.62
CA MET A 49 0.79 12.24 5.21
C MET A 49 -0.07 11.28 4.40
N PHE A 50 -1.32 11.05 4.80
CA PHE A 50 -2.27 10.23 4.04
C PHE A 50 -2.49 10.77 2.63
N GLU A 51 -2.73 12.08 2.49
CA GLU A 51 -2.92 12.71 1.18
C GLU A 51 -1.66 12.62 0.31
N LYS A 52 -0.48 12.79 0.91
CA LYS A 52 0.81 12.61 0.21
C LYS A 52 0.98 11.17 -0.28
N LEU A 53 0.68 10.18 0.55
CA LEU A 53 0.75 8.76 0.18
C LEU A 53 -0.22 8.44 -0.96
N CYS A 54 -1.47 8.91 -0.87
CA CYS A 54 -2.45 8.72 -1.93
C CYS A 54 -2.00 9.37 -3.24
N GLY A 55 -1.51 10.62 -3.20
CA GLY A 55 -1.04 11.32 -4.39
C GLY A 55 0.16 10.64 -5.07
N MET A 56 1.07 10.03 -4.30
CA MET A 56 2.18 9.24 -4.87
C MET A 56 1.68 7.99 -5.61
N MET A 57 0.65 7.34 -5.07
CA MET A 57 0.12 6.07 -5.59
C MET A 57 -0.94 6.25 -6.69
N GLU A 58 -1.55 7.43 -6.79
CA GLU A 58 -2.57 7.76 -7.81
C GLU A 58 -2.04 7.67 -9.24
N SER A 59 -0.72 7.87 -9.41
CA SER A 59 -0.03 7.68 -10.70
C SER A 59 -0.04 6.24 -11.22
N ILE A 60 -0.38 5.28 -10.35
CA ILE A 60 -0.34 3.85 -10.64
C ILE A 60 -1.79 3.33 -10.82
N PRO A 61 -2.22 3.04 -12.06
CA PRO A 61 -3.59 2.61 -12.33
C PRO A 61 -3.93 1.31 -11.60
N GLY A 62 -5.06 1.29 -10.88
CA GLY A 62 -5.56 0.10 -10.22
C GLY A 62 -4.89 -0.25 -8.89
N LEU A 63 -3.93 0.55 -8.41
CA LEU A 63 -3.24 0.29 -7.13
C LEU A 63 -4.11 0.65 -5.92
N LEU A 64 -4.82 1.77 -6.01
CA LEU A 64 -5.66 2.27 -4.92
C LEU A 64 -7.12 1.87 -5.12
N THR A 65 -7.74 1.46 -4.03
CA THR A 65 -9.18 1.24 -3.95
C THR A 65 -9.77 1.94 -2.71
N PRO A 66 -11.08 2.22 -2.68
CA PRO A 66 -11.74 2.76 -1.49
C PRO A 66 -11.59 1.87 -0.25
N ALA A 67 -11.38 0.56 -0.42
CA ALA A 67 -11.18 -0.38 0.67
C ALA A 67 -9.87 -0.14 1.44
N ASP A 68 -8.89 0.53 0.81
CA ASP A 68 -7.56 0.75 1.37
C ASP A 68 -7.48 1.92 2.37
N ALA A 69 -8.58 2.68 2.53
CA ALA A 69 -8.63 3.90 3.35
C ALA A 69 -8.05 3.72 4.76
N HIS A 70 -8.51 2.69 5.47
CA HIS A 70 -8.08 2.45 6.86
C HIS A 70 -6.63 1.94 6.94
N ALA A 71 -6.22 1.09 6.00
CA ALA A 71 -4.87 0.54 5.96
C ALA A 71 -3.83 1.62 5.64
N LEU A 72 -4.13 2.50 4.67
CA LEU A 72 -3.31 3.69 4.40
C LEU A 72 -3.35 4.70 5.55
N GLY A 73 -4.50 4.85 6.21
CA GLY A 73 -4.63 5.67 7.41
C GLY A 73 -3.65 5.26 8.51
N HIS A 74 -3.59 3.95 8.81
CA HIS A 74 -2.66 3.42 9.82
C HIS A 74 -1.19 3.55 9.41
N LEU A 75 -0.89 3.43 8.11
CA LEU A 75 0.46 3.68 7.60
C LEU A 75 0.86 5.14 7.77
N ALA A 76 -0.02 6.08 7.43
CA ALA A 76 0.20 7.52 7.59
C ALA A 76 0.45 7.89 9.06
N GLN A 77 -0.39 7.39 9.97
CA GLN A 77 -0.21 7.56 11.41
C GLN A 77 1.14 7.00 11.89
N SER A 78 1.49 5.77 11.50
CA SER A 78 2.75 5.13 11.91
C SER A 78 3.99 5.91 11.43
N LEU A 79 3.93 6.53 10.25
CA LEU A 79 5.00 7.38 9.72
C LEU A 79 5.18 8.67 10.53
N VAL A 80 4.08 9.32 10.90
CA VAL A 80 4.11 10.53 11.73
C VAL A 80 4.62 10.19 13.13
N GLU A 81 4.14 9.10 13.72
CA GLU A 81 4.61 8.61 15.01
C GLU A 81 6.12 8.32 14.99
N TYR A 82 6.61 7.65 13.95
CA TYR A 82 8.03 7.41 13.75
C TYR A 82 8.83 8.72 13.69
N LYS A 83 8.37 9.70 12.91
CA LYS A 83 9.01 11.02 12.79
C LYS A 83 9.07 11.74 14.13
N VAL A 84 7.99 11.71 14.91
CA VAL A 84 7.93 12.34 16.24
C VAL A 84 8.83 11.61 17.23
N ALA A 85 8.75 10.29 17.32
CA ALA A 85 9.55 9.47 18.22
C ALA A 85 11.05 9.61 17.94
N ARG A 86 11.45 9.60 16.66
CA ARG A 86 12.85 9.79 16.24
C ARG A 86 13.38 11.16 16.64
N ARG A 87 12.58 12.22 16.48
CA ARG A 87 12.95 13.58 16.89
C ARG A 87 13.17 13.69 18.41
N LYS A 88 12.30 13.05 19.20
CA LYS A 88 12.45 12.99 20.67
C LYS A 88 13.66 12.17 21.07
N ALA A 89 13.86 10.99 20.47
CA ALA A 89 15.01 10.14 20.72
C ALA A 89 16.34 10.88 20.48
N MET A 90 16.43 11.62 19.37
CA MET A 90 17.61 12.41 19.04
C MET A 90 17.90 13.48 20.11
N LYS A 91 16.89 14.25 20.53
CA LYS A 91 17.05 15.25 21.61
C LYS A 91 17.53 14.63 22.93
N HIS A 92 17.01 13.46 23.29
CA HIS A 92 17.38 12.79 24.53
C HIS A 92 18.75 12.11 24.48
N LEU A 93 19.24 11.71 23.30
CA LEU A 93 20.62 11.23 23.14
C LEU A 93 21.64 12.33 23.48
N TYR A 94 21.38 13.58 23.08
CA TYR A 94 22.28 14.71 23.35
C TYR A 94 22.10 15.32 24.75
N SER A 95 20.98 15.04 25.43
CA SER A 95 20.63 15.68 26.70
C SER A 95 20.91 14.82 27.93
N SER A 96 21.28 13.55 27.80
CA SER A 96 21.32 12.64 28.93
C SER A 96 22.71 12.06 29.17
N GLY A 97 23.28 12.35 30.33
CA GLY A 97 24.31 11.53 31.00
C GLY A 97 23.73 10.18 31.45
N ALA A 98 23.06 9.47 30.54
CA ALA A 98 22.39 8.20 30.82
C ALA A 98 23.41 7.08 31.05
N SER A 99 23.13 6.21 32.02
CA SER A 99 23.90 4.98 32.24
C SER A 99 23.96 4.14 30.95
N PRO A 100 25.13 3.57 30.60
CA PRO A 100 25.40 2.95 29.29
C PRO A 100 24.49 1.76 28.90
N ASN A 101 23.65 1.25 29.81
CA ASN A 101 22.88 0.02 29.62
C ASN A 101 21.35 0.17 29.49
N ARG A 102 20.79 1.39 29.42
CA ARG A 102 19.34 1.57 29.21
C ARG A 102 19.00 2.15 27.84
N VAL A 103 18.18 1.43 27.08
CA VAL A 103 17.61 1.91 25.82
C VAL A 103 16.55 2.97 26.13
N SER A 104 16.60 4.11 25.44
CA SER A 104 15.61 5.18 25.60
C SER A 104 14.21 4.71 25.17
N PRO A 105 13.14 5.02 25.92
CA PRO A 105 11.77 4.64 25.53
C PRO A 105 11.38 5.22 24.16
N TYR A 106 11.91 6.38 23.78
CA TYR A 106 11.67 6.97 22.47
C TYR A 106 12.31 6.19 21.32
N MET A 107 13.43 5.50 21.57
CA MET A 107 14.03 4.60 20.58
C MET A 107 13.18 3.34 20.39
N VAL A 108 12.59 2.83 21.48
CA VAL A 108 11.66 1.68 21.42
C VAL A 108 10.43 2.06 20.60
N ALA A 109 9.78 3.19 20.93
CA ALA A 109 8.63 3.69 20.18
C ALA A 109 8.95 3.92 18.69
N ALA A 110 10.11 4.52 18.38
CA ALA A 110 10.54 4.70 17.00
C ALA A 110 10.75 3.36 16.27
N ARG A 111 11.31 2.35 16.94
CA ARG A 111 11.50 1.02 16.36
C ARG A 111 10.16 0.34 16.07
N GLU A 112 9.21 0.42 16.99
CA GLU A 112 7.88 -0.17 16.81
C GLU A 112 7.09 0.50 15.69
N ALA A 113 7.08 1.84 15.64
CA ALA A 113 6.48 2.60 14.56
C ALA A 113 7.12 2.25 13.21
N TRP A 114 8.45 2.12 13.16
CA TRP A 114 9.16 1.72 11.95
C TRP A 114 8.81 0.31 11.47
N ASN A 115 8.67 -0.64 12.40
CA ASN A 115 8.25 -2.00 12.06
C ASN A 115 6.85 -2.02 11.43
N ARG A 116 5.90 -1.24 11.96
CA ARG A 116 4.58 -1.06 11.35
C ARG A 116 4.66 -0.45 9.96
N CYS A 117 5.48 0.59 9.78
CA CYS A 117 5.71 1.19 8.46
C CYS A 117 6.25 0.17 7.46
N ARG A 118 7.25 -0.63 7.84
CA ARG A 118 7.84 -1.66 6.97
C ARG A 118 6.81 -2.68 6.48
N VAL A 119 5.91 -3.11 7.36
CA VAL A 119 4.84 -4.05 6.98
C VAL A 119 3.89 -3.38 5.99
N GLY A 120 3.47 -2.13 6.25
CA GLY A 120 2.61 -1.38 5.34
C GLY A 120 3.24 -1.11 3.97
N PHE A 121 4.54 -0.79 3.91
CA PHE A 121 5.25 -0.56 2.65
C PHE A 121 5.20 -1.76 1.71
N GLY A 122 5.30 -2.98 2.26
CA GLY A 122 5.19 -4.22 1.49
C GLY A 122 3.81 -4.47 0.92
N GLN A 123 2.75 -3.97 1.57
CA GLN A 123 1.37 -4.15 1.13
C GLN A 123 1.01 -3.23 -0.04
N PHE A 124 1.55 -2.01 -0.07
CA PHE A 124 1.22 -0.99 -1.07
C PHE A 124 2.26 -0.81 -2.19
N GLY A 125 3.29 -1.67 -2.27
CA GLY A 125 4.28 -1.54 -3.33
C GLY A 125 5.18 -0.31 -3.19
N MET A 126 5.52 0.09 -1.97
CA MET A 126 6.26 1.35 -1.77
C MET A 126 7.76 1.21 -2.10
N THR A 127 8.30 -0.01 -2.14
CA THR A 127 9.68 -0.27 -2.61
C THR A 127 9.71 -0.82 -4.04
N PRO A 128 10.81 -0.64 -4.81
CA PRO A 128 10.95 -1.25 -6.13
C PRO A 128 10.74 -2.77 -6.13
N SER A 129 11.21 -3.48 -5.10
CA SER A 129 11.04 -4.92 -4.96
C SER A 129 9.57 -5.32 -4.71
N ASP A 130 8.85 -4.54 -3.90
CA ASP A 130 7.42 -4.78 -3.67
C ASP A 130 6.62 -4.51 -4.96
N ARG A 131 6.98 -3.47 -5.73
CA ARG A 131 6.36 -3.20 -7.05
C ARG A 131 6.60 -4.31 -8.05
N ALA A 132 7.81 -4.85 -8.11
CA ALA A 132 8.12 -6.00 -8.97
C ALA A 132 7.29 -7.23 -8.58
N SER A 133 7.04 -7.42 -7.28
CA SER A 133 6.23 -8.53 -6.75
C SER A 133 4.73 -8.38 -7.02
N LEU A 134 4.23 -7.14 -7.16
CA LEU A 134 2.84 -6.84 -7.52
C LEU A 134 2.52 -7.17 -8.99
N GLY A 135 3.52 -7.54 -9.82
CA GLY A 135 3.27 -7.97 -11.19
C GLY A 135 2.64 -6.90 -12.06
N MET A 136 2.94 -5.62 -11.80
CA MET A 136 2.50 -4.52 -12.63
C MET A 136 3.17 -4.61 -14.00
N ALA A 137 2.53 -5.31 -14.92
CA ALA A 137 2.82 -5.18 -16.34
C ALA A 137 2.58 -3.71 -16.70
N ALA A 138 3.65 -2.97 -16.96
CA ALA A 138 3.58 -1.69 -17.64
C ALA A 138 3.06 -1.96 -19.06
N ASN A 139 1.73 -2.08 -19.23
CA ASN A 139 1.01 -2.04 -20.50
C ASN A 139 -0.49 -2.12 -20.23
N ASN A 140 -1.18 -1.00 -20.43
CA ASN A 140 -2.54 -0.91 -20.97
C ASN A 140 -2.83 0.57 -21.28
N ALA A 141 -2.16 1.10 -22.30
CA ALA A 141 -2.82 2.16 -23.08
C ALA A 141 -4.07 1.52 -23.71
N PRO A 142 -5.26 2.15 -23.64
CA PRO A 142 -6.42 1.62 -24.35
C PRO A 142 -6.08 1.58 -25.85
N PRO A 143 -6.45 0.51 -26.58
CA PRO A 143 -6.33 0.54 -28.03
C PRO A 143 -7.21 1.69 -28.54
N THR A 144 -6.59 2.75 -29.04
CA THR A 144 -7.25 3.81 -29.79
C THR A 144 -7.67 3.24 -31.14
N GLY A 145 -8.73 2.42 -31.11
CA GLY A 145 -9.43 1.96 -32.29
C GLY A 145 -10.18 3.13 -32.92
N LYS A 146 -9.49 3.96 -33.69
CA LYS A 146 -10.14 4.72 -34.76
C LYS A 146 -10.71 3.70 -35.74
N MET A 147 -12.00 3.42 -35.63
CA MET A 147 -12.76 2.79 -36.70
C MET A 147 -12.74 3.75 -37.89
N ILE A 148 -11.74 3.60 -38.77
CA ILE A 148 -11.83 4.14 -40.13
C ILE A 148 -12.89 3.27 -40.81
N LYS A 149 -14.11 3.81 -40.94
CA LYS A 149 -15.12 3.24 -41.82
C LYS A 149 -14.49 3.17 -43.21
N LEU A 150 -14.25 1.95 -43.69
CA LEU A 150 -13.98 1.68 -45.09
C LEU A 150 -15.23 2.13 -45.86
N GLY A 151 -15.16 3.31 -46.49
CA GLY A 151 -16.15 3.77 -47.43
C GLY A 151 -15.91 3.08 -48.76
N ILE A 152 -16.47 1.88 -48.93
CA ILE A 152 -16.79 1.36 -50.26
C ILE A 152 -18.28 1.60 -50.43
N ASN A 153 -18.66 2.42 -51.40
CA ASN A 153 -19.97 2.35 -52.03
C ASN A 153 -19.87 2.91 -53.46
N ALA A 154 -20.18 2.00 -54.39
CA ALA A 154 -20.67 2.15 -55.77
C ALA A 154 -19.90 3.07 -56.73
#